data_AF-A0A9W7YJL3-F1
#
_entry.id   AF-A0A9W7YJL3-F1
#
_cell.length_a   1.000
_cell.length_b   1.000
_cell.length_c   1.000
_cell.angle_alpha   90.00
_cell.angle_beta   90.00
_cell.angle_gamma   90.00
#
_symmetry.space_group_name_H-M   'P 1'
#
loop_
_entity.id
_entity.type
_entity.pdbx_description
1 polymer ?
#
loop_
_entity_poly.entity_id
_entity_poly.type
_entity_poly.pdbx_seq_one_letter_code
_entity_poly.pdbx_strand_id
1 'polypeptide(L)'
;MRGNEARLEVWKGGNEYSDFAALAVRPEDADKVRVLDGRVIEAVFDPKYAPPAEWRFMRVREDKTHGNHASVVPRILESINDGLELEELVQNMPQVRENWKRRHGES
;
A
#
# COMPACT_ATOMS: atom_id res chain seq x y z
N MET A 1 20.74 1.65 21.05
CA MET A 1 19.46 2.37 20.88
C MET A 1 19.10 2.24 19.40
N ARG A 2 18.05 1.48 19.06
CA ARG A 2 17.60 1.37 17.67
C ARG A 2 16.98 2.72 17.27
N GLY A 3 17.38 3.25 16.13
CA GLY A 3 16.94 4.55 15.62
C GLY A 3 15.42 4.66 15.57
N ASN A 4 14.94 5.88 15.73
CA ASN A 4 13.56 6.30 15.94
C ASN A 4 12.69 6.19 14.66
N GLU A 5 12.80 5.08 13.91
CA GLU A 5 12.06 4.83 12.66
C GLU A 5 10.90 3.87 12.90
N ALA A 6 9.70 4.26 12.45
CA ALA A 6 8.53 3.39 12.49
C ALA A 6 8.65 2.30 11.41
N ARG A 7 8.51 1.03 11.81
CA ARG A 7 8.66 -0.14 10.93
C ARG A 7 7.33 -0.88 10.80
N LEU A 8 7.11 -1.44 9.62
CA LEU A 8 6.02 -2.35 9.30
C LEU A 8 6.53 -3.77 9.39
N GLU A 9 5.72 -4.64 9.98
CA GLU A 9 5.97 -6.07 10.05
C GLU A 9 4.88 -6.84 9.32
N VAL A 10 5.25 -8.03 8.82
CA VAL A 10 4.34 -8.97 8.18
C VAL A 10 4.23 -10.23 9.03
N TRP A 11 3.04 -10.81 9.07
CA TRP A 11 2.76 -11.95 9.94
C TRP A 11 3.23 -13.27 9.31
N LYS A 12 3.84 -14.16 10.10
CA LYS A 12 4.36 -15.46 9.65
C LYS A 12 3.56 -16.66 10.16
N GLY A 13 2.59 -16.45 11.05
CA GLY A 13 1.85 -17.49 11.74
C GLY A 13 2.08 -17.46 13.25
N GLY A 14 1.10 -17.94 14.03
CA GLY A 14 1.17 -17.88 15.49
C GLY A 14 1.45 -16.45 15.99
N ASN A 15 2.49 -16.30 16.81
CA ASN A 15 2.96 -15.00 17.31
C ASN A 15 4.25 -14.51 16.61
N GLU A 16 4.54 -15.02 15.42
CA GLU A 16 5.75 -14.66 14.68
C GLU A 16 5.49 -13.57 13.63
N TYR A 17 6.41 -12.62 13.59
CA TYR A 17 6.40 -11.48 12.68
C TYR A 17 7.80 -11.28 12.11
N SER A 18 7.87 -10.76 10.90
CA SER A 18 9.14 -10.35 10.28
C SER A 18 9.04 -8.92 9.80
N ASP A 19 10.14 -8.19 9.96
CA ASP A 19 10.33 -6.87 9.39
C ASP A 19 10.05 -6.87 7.87
N PHE A 20 9.42 -5.80 7.39
CA PHE A 20 9.01 -5.66 6.00
C PHE A 20 9.49 -4.34 5.38
N ALA A 21 9.09 -3.20 5.95
CA ALA A 21 9.37 -1.90 5.36
C ALA A 21 9.36 -0.79 6.42
N ALA A 22 9.90 0.38 6.08
CA ALA A 22 9.71 1.58 6.88
C ALA A 22 8.33 2.19 6.60
N LEU A 23 7.64 2.64 7.65
CA LEU A 23 6.47 3.50 7.52
C LEU A 23 6.95 4.94 7.29
N ALA A 24 6.37 5.61 6.31
CA ALA A 24 6.61 7.01 6.02
C ALA A 24 5.94 7.89 7.08
N VAL A 25 6.76 8.59 7.85
CA VAL A 25 6.32 9.45 8.96
C VAL A 25 6.80 10.86 8.71
N ARG A 26 5.86 11.80 8.62
CA ARG A 26 6.19 13.23 8.60
C ARG A 26 6.50 13.70 10.02
N PRO A 27 7.41 14.66 10.22
CA PRO A 27 7.80 15.13 11.55
C PRO A 27 6.60 15.54 12.42
N GLU A 28 5.60 16.21 11.83
CA GLU A 28 4.38 16.67 12.51
C GLU A 28 3.45 15.54 12.97
N ASP A 29 3.61 14.32 12.45
CA ASP A 29 2.77 13.16 12.77
C ASP A 29 3.51 12.12 13.66
N ALA A 30 4.74 12.40 14.09
CA ALA A 30 5.57 11.45 14.85
C ALA A 30 4.87 10.92 16.12
N ASP A 31 4.26 11.79 16.91
CA ASP A 31 3.54 11.40 18.13
C ASP A 31 2.31 10.53 17.83
N LYS A 32 1.61 10.83 16.73
CA LYS A 32 0.44 10.04 16.29
C LYS A 32 0.84 8.66 15.80
N VAL A 33 2.01 8.55 15.16
CA VAL A 33 2.53 7.24 14.73
C VAL A 33 3.01 6.42 15.92
N ARG A 34 3.59 7.05 16.95
CA ARG A 34 4.06 6.34 18.14
C ARG A 34 2.95 5.57 18.87
N VAL A 35 1.71 6.06 18.83
CA VAL A 35 0.55 5.37 19.44
C VAL A 35 0.02 4.20 18.60
N LEU A 36 0.60 3.94 17.42
CA LEU A 36 0.25 2.82 16.55
C LEU A 36 1.10 1.57 16.82
N ASP A 37 2.10 1.65 17.70
CA ASP A 37 3.01 0.53 17.97
C ASP A 37 2.24 -0.73 18.42
N GLY A 38 2.58 -1.86 17.80
CA GLY A 38 1.90 -3.15 17.99
C GLY A 38 0.47 -3.25 17.42
N ARG A 39 -0.08 -2.19 16.79
CA ARG A 39 -1.42 -2.23 16.18
C ARG A 39 -1.35 -2.68 14.73
N VAL A 40 -2.38 -3.40 14.29
CA VAL A 40 -2.55 -3.70 12.86
C VAL A 40 -3.06 -2.45 12.15
N ILE A 41 -2.32 -2.01 11.14
CA ILE A 41 -2.70 -0.86 10.32
C ILE A 41 -2.88 -1.24 8.86
N GLU A 42 -3.65 -0.44 8.16
CA GLU A 42 -3.67 -0.41 6.70
C GLU A 42 -2.70 0.67 6.24
N ALA A 43 -1.81 0.30 5.32
CA ALA A 43 -0.87 1.20 4.70
C ALA A 43 -1.01 1.12 3.18
N VAL A 44 -0.74 2.21 2.49
CA VAL A 44 -0.75 2.31 1.04
C VAL A 44 0.65 2.65 0.55
N PHE A 45 1.03 2.10 -0.60
CA PHE A 45 2.26 2.48 -1.28
C PHE A 45 2.08 3.87 -1.91
N ASP A 46 2.85 4.84 -1.44
CA ASP A 46 2.84 6.24 -1.87
C ASP A 46 4.28 6.81 -1.72
N PRO A 47 5.15 6.58 -2.71
CA PRO A 47 6.57 6.98 -2.65
C PRO A 47 6.75 8.50 -2.64
N LYS A 48 5.70 9.28 -2.94
CA LYS A 48 5.73 10.76 -2.95
C LYS A 48 5.33 11.37 -1.60
N TYR A 49 4.79 10.57 -0.67
CA TYR A 49 4.20 11.11 0.56
C TYR A 49 5.22 11.73 1.53
N ALA A 50 6.25 10.97 1.92
CA ALA A 50 7.33 11.40 2.82
C ALA A 50 8.61 10.56 2.59
N PRO A 51 9.38 10.87 1.52
CA PRO A 51 10.60 10.13 1.18
C PRO A 51 11.63 10.15 2.32
N PRO A 52 12.46 9.10 2.48
CA PRO A 52 12.67 8.00 1.54
C PRO A 52 11.72 6.80 1.73
N ALA A 53 10.86 6.81 2.74
CA ALA A 53 9.93 5.71 2.97
C ALA A 53 8.68 5.83 2.09
N GLU A 54 8.17 4.69 1.64
CA GLU A 54 7.15 4.63 0.59
C GLU A 54 5.78 4.15 1.10
N TRP A 55 5.67 3.78 2.37
CA TRP A 55 4.42 3.26 2.93
C TRP A 55 3.73 4.31 3.79
N ARG A 56 2.58 4.81 3.34
CA ARG A 56 1.79 5.80 4.07
C ARG A 56 0.72 5.13 4.91
N PHE A 57 0.60 5.55 6.18
CA PHE A 57 -0.48 5.13 7.06
C PHE A 57 -1.84 5.59 6.50
N MET A 58 -2.83 4.69 6.51
CA MET A 58 -4.21 5.00 6.11
C MET A 58 -5.17 4.97 7.29
N ARG A 59 -5.22 3.84 8.01
CA ARG A 59 -6.14 3.64 9.14
C ARG A 59 -5.68 2.48 10.02
N VAL A 60 -6.23 2.43 11.22
CA VAL A 60 -6.09 1.24 12.08
C VAL A 60 -7.13 0.18 11.70
N ARG A 61 -6.73 -1.09 11.79
CA ARG A 61 -7.55 -2.27 11.55
C ARG A 61 -7.90 -2.96 12.86
N GLU A 62 -8.87 -2.39 13.58
CA GLU A 62 -9.36 -2.98 14.84
C GLU A 62 -10.08 -4.32 14.63
N ASP A 63 -10.50 -4.59 13.40
CA ASP A 63 -11.12 -5.85 12.97
C ASP A 63 -10.11 -7.00 12.80
N LYS A 64 -8.80 -6.72 12.89
CA LYS A 64 -7.74 -7.71 12.64
C LYS A 64 -6.81 -7.86 13.83
N THR A 65 -6.55 -9.12 14.20
CA THR A 65 -5.53 -9.46 15.20
C THR A 65 -4.12 -9.41 14.63
N HIS A 66 -3.97 -9.71 13.34
CA HIS A 66 -2.67 -9.76 12.65
C HIS A 66 -2.70 -9.00 11.33
N GLY A 67 -1.52 -8.55 10.89
CA GLY A 67 -1.31 -8.04 9.53
C GLY A 67 -1.48 -9.13 8.47
N ASN A 68 -1.22 -8.78 7.21
CA ASN A 68 -1.27 -9.76 6.14
C ASN A 68 -0.19 -10.83 6.35
N HIS A 69 -0.53 -12.09 6.04
CA HIS A 69 0.43 -13.18 6.08
C HIS A 69 1.52 -12.97 5.01
N ALA A 70 2.76 -13.31 5.33
CA ALA A 70 3.92 -13.07 4.47
C ALA A 70 3.83 -13.75 3.09
N SER A 71 3.01 -14.80 2.93
CA SER A 71 2.75 -15.42 1.62
C SER A 71 1.85 -14.60 0.70
N VAL A 72 1.10 -13.63 1.25
CA VAL A 72 0.18 -12.76 0.50
C VAL A 72 0.90 -11.50 0.04
N VAL A 73 1.86 -11.00 0.83
CA VAL A 73 2.59 -9.75 0.58
C VAL A 73 3.24 -9.69 -0.82
N PRO A 74 3.91 -10.75 -1.34
CA PRO A 74 4.48 -10.71 -2.68
C PRO A 74 3.46 -10.43 -3.78
N ARG A 75 2.25 -10.99 -3.66
CA ARG A 75 1.16 -10.78 -4.65
C ARG A 75 0.62 -9.35 -4.61
N ILE A 76 0.60 -8.75 -3.42
CA ILE A 76 0.23 -7.34 -3.27
C ILE A 76 1.27 -6.45 -3.95
N LEU A 77 2.57 -6.73 -3.75
CA LEU A 77 3.66 -5.99 -4.38
C LEU A 77 3.64 -6.12 -5.91
N GLU A 78 3.43 -7.33 -6.42
CA GLU A 78 3.25 -7.59 -7.85
C GLU A 78 2.09 -6.77 -8.41
N SER A 79 0.93 -6.78 -7.75
CA SER A 79 -0.22 -5.97 -8.17
C SER A 79 0.01 -4.45 -8.13
N ILE A 80 0.88 -3.97 -7.25
CA ILE A 80 1.25 -2.54 -7.19
C ILE A 80 2.17 -2.20 -8.36
N ASN A 81 3.16 -3.06 -8.65
CA ASN A 81 4.10 -2.86 -9.75
C ASN A 81 3.44 -2.97 -11.13
N ASP A 82 2.50 -3.90 -11.28
CA ASP A 82 1.78 -4.14 -12.53
C ASP A 82 0.51 -3.27 -12.64
N GLY A 83 0.25 -2.43 -11.64
CA GLY A 83 -0.89 -1.52 -11.62
C GLY A 83 -0.79 -0.51 -12.76
N LEU A 84 -1.91 -0.30 -13.45
CA LEU A 84 -2.03 0.80 -14.40
C LEU A 84 -2.25 2.11 -13.63
N GLU A 85 -1.48 3.13 -13.98
CA GLU A 85 -1.69 4.48 -13.45
C GLU A 85 -2.92 5.13 -14.09
N LEU A 86 -3.48 6.15 -13.42
CA LEU A 86 -4.65 6.88 -13.92
C LEU A 86 -4.40 7.44 -15.32
N GLU A 87 -3.21 7.97 -15.56
CA GLU A 87 -2.81 8.54 -16.84
C GLU A 87 -2.84 7.49 -17.96
N GLU A 88 -2.32 6.30 -17.70
CA GLU A 88 -2.34 5.19 -18.66
C GLU A 88 -3.77 4.76 -18.96
N LEU A 89 -4.61 4.67 -17.93
CA LEU A 89 -6.03 4.37 -18.11
C LEU A 89 -6.71 5.41 -19.01
N VAL A 90 -6.54 6.71 -18.71
CA VAL A 90 -7.12 7.82 -19.47
C VAL A 90 -6.64 7.82 -20.93
N GLN A 91 -5.36 7.55 -21.17
CA GLN A 91 -4.81 7.46 -22.53
C GLN A 91 -5.42 6.32 -23.35
N ASN A 92 -5.79 5.20 -22.70
CA ASN A 92 -6.40 4.06 -23.37
C ASN A 92 -7.92 4.17 -23.54
N MET A 93 -8.60 5.06 -22.80
CA MET A 93 -10.06 5.23 -22.86
C MET A 93 -10.61 5.49 -24.28
N PRO A 94 -10.02 6.39 -25.11
CA PRO A 94 -10.51 6.63 -26.46
C PRO A 94 -10.48 5.37 -27.33
N GLN A 95 -9.39 4.59 -27.26
CA GLN A 95 -9.24 3.36 -28.03
C GLN A 95 -10.27 2.30 -27.63
N VAL A 96 -10.54 2.17 -26.31
CA VAL A 96 -11.58 1.28 -25.80
C VAL A 96 -12.96 1.70 -26.33
N ARG A 97 -13.26 3.01 -26.33
CA ARG A 97 -14.53 3.56 -26.86
C ARG A 97 -14.69 3.30 -28.35
N GLU A 98 -13.67 3.55 -29.17
CA GLU A 98 -13.68 3.29 -30.61
C GLU A 98 -13.90 1.80 -30.91
N ASN A 99 -13.20 0.92 -30.17
CA ASN A 99 -13.38 -0.52 -30.31
C ASN A 99 -14.79 -0.98 -29.90
N TRP A 100 -15.37 -0.35 -28.88
CA TRP A 100 -16.76 -0.64 -28.48
C TRP A 100 -17.75 -0.21 -29.56
N LYS A 101 -17.63 1.01 -30.07
CA LYS A 101 -18.42 1.56 -31.18
C LYS A 101 -18.39 0.66 -32.42
N ARG A 102 -17.19 0.25 -32.84
CA ARG A 102 -16.97 -0.67 -33.97
C ARG A 102 -17.64 -2.03 -33.77
N ARG A 103 -17.65 -2.57 -32.55
CA ARG A 103 -18.35 -3.84 -32.24
C ARG A 103 -19.87 -3.73 -32.35
N HIS A 104 -20.44 -2.55 -32.11
CA HIS A 104 -21.89 -2.33 -32.06
C HIS A 104 -22.44 -1.62 -33.30
N GLY A 105 -21.62 -1.40 -34.33
CA GLY A 105 -22.04 -0.76 -35.58
C GLY A 105 -22.33 0.73 -35.46
N GLU A 106 -21.96 1.36 -34.35
CA GLU A 106 -22.03 2.81 -34.18
C GLU A 106 -20.76 3.41 -34.78
N SER A 107 -20.83 3.95 -35.99
CA SER A 107 -19.73 4.75 -36.57
C SER A 107 -19.86 6.20 -36.11
#